data_AF-A0AAD9R499-F1
#
_entry.id   AF-A0AAD9R499-F1
#
_cell.length_a   1.000
_cell.length_b   1.000
_cell.length_c   1.000
_cell.angle_alpha   90.00
_cell.angle_beta   90.00
_cell.angle_gamma   90.00
#
_symmetry.space_group_name_H-M   'P 1'
#
loop_
_entity.id
_entity.type
_entity.pdbx_description
1 polymer ?
#
loop_
_entity_poly.entity_id
_entity_poly.type
_entity_poly.pdbx_seq_one_letter_code
_entity_poly.pdbx_strand_id
1 'polypeptide(L)'
;MFFFSMRSNIPTRRAVRLGLSFSTKQITLNFTEMFDCKLVVLYRKVNLRELKILQREEQKQGMLLMAKIRRQWDAQEQRFEQELQDLDKKYEVDLDNLSRNQKKEIEKLEVSQNSDLRTSSRKMKQDQEKELKRFRDNLREEHKSAKKEVDGLPRNLRKETWRKKREEIEVSQRQAEHEFLAMQQVNFEKFCKELIELHRERMYNLEMQFLQNKHGLKRGHEGERWEIEQRQLHERHQLARTQLKETFFLQRSQMLNRHQKECEQHSRLTKLKEEEMKRRHEIERKRLPKIQRDEIKAKSQQYRKSIRIDKRMSIDVEREMMKEFESVERKRARTEYEKMLFRQEMEAEELRVSSESALKELQQLQNEKRHMLMESETTKLKERDEKHQSQLAAWKAELGPRKKAVEEEFAREEREQQMFYARNSSEFSISDAKEFDGENQMDGCKTPEDTVSSKSSSGST
;
A
#
# COMPACT_ATOMS: atom_id res chain seq x y z
N MET A 1 -16.36 -68.98 26.66
CA MET A 1 -15.92 -70.30 27.17
C MET A 1 -16.21 -71.35 26.12
N PHE A 2 -15.18 -71.93 25.50
CA PHE A 2 -15.28 -73.26 24.88
C PHE A 2 -14.01 -74.00 25.26
N PHE A 3 -14.19 -75.00 26.12
CA PHE A 3 -13.16 -75.92 26.57
C PHE A 3 -12.80 -76.87 25.43
N PHE A 4 -11.50 -77.06 25.20
CA PHE A 4 -10.98 -78.34 24.71
C PHE A 4 -9.74 -78.70 25.52
N SER A 5 -9.91 -79.68 26.39
CA SER A 5 -8.83 -80.43 27.03
C SER A 5 -8.36 -81.51 26.05
N MET A 6 -7.06 -81.57 25.77
CA MET A 6 -6.38 -82.82 25.43
C MET A 6 -4.92 -82.73 25.87
N ARG A 7 -4.54 -83.66 26.75
CA ARG A 7 -3.19 -83.87 27.26
C ARG A 7 -2.42 -84.79 26.31
N SER A 8 -1.11 -84.56 26.28
CA SER A 8 0.00 -85.47 25.98
C SER A 8 0.35 -85.89 24.53
N ASN A 9 1.66 -85.71 24.26
CA ASN A 9 2.55 -86.32 23.26
C ASN A 9 2.69 -85.64 21.88
N ILE A 10 3.82 -84.92 21.76
CA ILE A 10 4.37 -84.34 20.53
C ILE A 10 4.85 -85.49 19.61
N PRO A 11 4.57 -85.40 18.31
CA PRO A 11 5.67 -85.35 17.36
C PRO A 11 5.50 -84.16 16.42
N THR A 12 6.62 -83.49 16.13
CA THR A 12 6.82 -82.46 15.09
C THR A 12 5.89 -82.65 13.89
N ARG A 13 4.77 -81.90 13.85
CA ARG A 13 3.84 -81.91 12.71
C ARG A 13 4.26 -80.83 11.70
N ARG A 14 4.62 -81.29 10.49
CA ARG A 14 4.53 -80.51 9.24
C ARG A 14 3.12 -79.92 9.17
N ALA A 15 2.98 -78.62 9.02
CA ALA A 15 1.70 -78.03 8.63
C ALA A 15 1.71 -77.86 7.11
N VAL A 16 0.67 -78.37 6.45
CA VAL A 16 0.48 -78.26 5.01
C VAL A 16 -0.49 -77.09 4.77
N ARG A 17 -0.07 -76.10 3.98
CA ARG A 17 -0.95 -75.05 3.47
C ARG A 17 -0.71 -74.98 1.96
N LEU A 18 -1.79 -75.11 1.17
CA LEU A 18 -1.76 -75.08 -0.30
C LEU A 18 -0.80 -76.09 -0.95
N GLY A 19 -0.85 -77.36 -0.52
CA GLY A 19 -0.10 -78.44 -1.17
C GLY A 19 1.41 -78.48 -0.94
N LEU A 20 1.97 -77.50 -0.20
CA LEU A 20 3.38 -77.46 0.16
C LEU A 20 3.57 -77.81 1.64
N SER A 21 4.44 -78.79 1.93
CA SER A 21 4.74 -79.22 3.30
C SER A 21 5.82 -78.32 3.91
N PHE A 22 5.43 -77.40 4.80
CA PHE A 22 6.39 -76.55 5.50
C PHE A 22 6.79 -77.18 6.84
N SER A 23 8.10 -77.26 7.10
CA SER A 23 8.62 -77.59 8.43
C SER A 23 8.21 -76.50 9.42
N THR A 24 7.98 -76.83 10.70
CA THR A 24 7.66 -75.85 11.75
C THR A 24 8.66 -74.69 11.79
N LYS A 25 9.93 -74.95 11.42
CA LYS A 25 11.00 -73.95 11.26
C LYS A 25 10.80 -72.99 10.06
N GLN A 26 10.24 -73.47 8.95
CA GLN A 26 9.91 -72.64 7.77
C GLN A 26 8.64 -71.83 8.03
N ILE A 27 7.67 -72.38 8.75
CA ILE A 27 6.45 -71.66 9.15
C ILE A 27 6.81 -70.49 10.06
N THR A 28 7.73 -70.68 11.02
CA THR A 28 8.21 -69.58 11.88
C THR A 28 8.97 -68.51 11.10
N LEU A 29 9.85 -68.89 10.16
CA LEU A 29 10.59 -67.92 9.33
C LEU A 29 9.65 -67.11 8.42
N ASN A 30 8.73 -67.77 7.73
CA ASN A 30 7.71 -67.12 6.89
C ASN A 30 6.75 -66.25 7.72
N PHE A 31 6.50 -66.61 8.98
CA PHE A 31 5.67 -65.82 9.89
C PHE A 31 6.41 -64.58 10.38
N THR A 32 7.72 -64.65 10.64
CA THR A 32 8.56 -63.50 10.96
C THR A 32 8.62 -62.54 9.77
N GLU A 33 8.96 -63.03 8.56
CA GLU A 33 9.00 -62.20 7.35
C GLU A 33 7.64 -61.54 7.01
N MET A 34 6.52 -62.24 7.26
CA MET A 34 5.17 -61.70 7.08
C MET A 34 4.77 -60.70 8.18
N PHE A 35 5.26 -60.86 9.42
CA PHE A 35 5.10 -59.87 10.48
C PHE A 35 5.90 -58.61 10.17
N ASP A 36 7.08 -58.75 9.57
CA ASP A 36 7.96 -57.66 9.17
C ASP A 36 7.31 -56.77 8.11
N CYS A 37 6.70 -57.38 7.08
CA CYS A 37 5.91 -56.63 6.09
C CYS A 37 4.71 -55.90 6.72
N LYS A 38 4.02 -56.51 7.69
CA LYS A 38 2.87 -55.88 8.37
C LYS A 38 3.28 -54.70 9.25
N LEU A 39 4.39 -54.80 9.97
CA LEU A 39 4.90 -53.73 10.82
C LEU A 39 5.35 -52.53 9.98
N VAL A 40 6.06 -52.77 8.87
CA VAL A 40 6.45 -51.72 7.91
C VAL A 40 5.21 -51.02 7.32
N VAL A 41 4.16 -51.76 6.98
CA VAL A 41 2.90 -51.19 6.47
C VAL A 41 2.19 -50.32 7.53
N LEU A 42 2.18 -50.75 8.80
CA LEU A 42 1.59 -49.98 9.90
C LEU A 42 2.34 -48.65 10.12
N TYR A 43 3.67 -48.67 10.16
CA TYR A 43 4.47 -47.45 10.29
C TYR A 43 4.29 -46.51 9.10
N ARG A 44 4.24 -47.05 7.87
CA ARG A 44 3.93 -46.24 6.68
C ARG A 44 2.55 -45.57 6.80
N LYS A 45 1.55 -46.25 7.34
CA LYS A 45 0.21 -45.68 7.58
C LYS A 45 0.23 -44.57 8.64
N VAL A 46 1.02 -44.72 9.69
CA VAL A 46 1.22 -43.68 10.72
C VAL A 46 1.91 -42.45 10.11
N ASN A 47 3.01 -42.64 9.38
CA ASN A 47 3.75 -41.57 8.71
C ASN A 47 2.86 -40.77 7.75
N LEU A 48 2.03 -41.45 6.94
CA LEU A 48 1.08 -40.79 6.04
C LEU A 48 0.02 -39.97 6.79
N ARG A 49 -0.44 -40.43 7.95
CA ARG A 49 -1.38 -39.67 8.78
C ARG A 49 -0.73 -38.43 9.38
N GLU A 50 0.49 -38.55 9.87
CA GLU A 50 1.27 -37.43 10.40
C GLU A 50 1.50 -36.36 9.31
N LEU A 51 1.88 -36.76 8.10
CA LEU A 51 2.04 -35.84 6.96
C LEU A 51 0.72 -35.13 6.60
N LYS A 52 -0.41 -35.83 6.65
CA LYS A 52 -1.72 -35.24 6.39
C LYS A 52 -2.13 -34.21 7.45
N ILE A 53 -1.79 -34.45 8.71
CA ILE A 53 -2.04 -33.50 9.80
C ILE A 53 -1.14 -32.27 9.63
N LEU A 54 0.15 -32.48 9.34
CA LEU A 54 1.09 -31.40 9.09
C LEU A 54 0.62 -30.51 7.94
N GLN A 55 0.22 -31.10 6.82
CA GLN A 55 -0.28 -30.36 5.65
C GLN A 55 -1.51 -29.50 5.98
N ARG A 56 -2.44 -30.00 6.80
CA ARG A 56 -3.61 -29.22 7.24
C ARG A 56 -3.22 -28.04 8.12
N GLU A 57 -2.26 -28.24 9.01
CA GLU A 57 -1.76 -27.16 9.88
C GLU A 57 -1.04 -26.09 9.05
N GLU A 58 -0.23 -26.48 8.07
CA GLU A 58 0.43 -25.56 7.14
C GLU A 58 -0.56 -24.74 6.32
N GLN A 59 -1.62 -25.37 5.81
CA GLN A 59 -2.72 -24.69 5.12
C GLN A 59 -3.43 -23.70 6.04
N LYS A 60 -3.71 -24.09 7.28
CA LYS A 60 -4.32 -23.22 8.28
C LYS A 60 -3.45 -21.99 8.58
N GLN A 61 -2.15 -22.19 8.80
CA GLN A 61 -1.20 -21.10 9.01
C GLN A 61 -1.14 -20.16 7.80
N GLY A 62 -1.12 -20.71 6.58
CA GLY A 62 -1.16 -19.93 5.34
C GLY A 62 -2.44 -19.09 5.21
N MET A 63 -3.61 -19.67 5.50
CA MET A 63 -4.88 -18.94 5.50
C MET A 63 -4.90 -17.81 6.53
N LEU A 64 -4.41 -18.07 7.76
CA LEU A 64 -4.32 -17.05 8.81
C LEU A 64 -3.40 -15.90 8.41
N LEU A 65 -2.25 -16.20 7.82
CA LEU A 65 -1.32 -15.18 7.34
C LEU A 65 -1.95 -14.36 6.21
N MET A 66 -2.58 -15.00 5.22
CA MET A 66 -3.27 -14.29 4.13
C MET A 66 -4.39 -13.39 4.64
N ALA A 67 -5.18 -13.85 5.62
CA ALA A 67 -6.21 -13.03 6.25
C ALA A 67 -5.60 -11.83 7.01
N LYS A 68 -4.46 -12.02 7.69
CA LYS A 68 -3.73 -10.92 8.36
C LYS A 68 -3.22 -9.90 7.33
N ILE A 69 -2.59 -10.36 6.25
CA ILE A 69 -2.08 -9.54 5.14
C ILE A 69 -3.22 -8.70 4.55
N ARG A 70 -4.37 -9.32 4.27
CA ARG A 70 -5.55 -8.65 3.71
C ARG A 70 -6.07 -7.55 4.65
N ARG A 71 -6.25 -7.85 5.94
CA ARG A 71 -6.68 -6.86 6.93
C ARG A 71 -5.73 -5.68 7.05
N GLN A 72 -4.42 -5.93 7.07
CA GLN A 72 -3.43 -4.85 7.13
C GLN A 72 -3.46 -3.97 5.88
N TRP A 73 -3.67 -4.56 4.71
CA TRP A 73 -3.80 -3.84 3.45
C TRP A 73 -5.06 -2.98 3.43
N ASP A 74 -6.22 -3.56 3.73
CA ASP A 74 -7.50 -2.85 3.75
C ASP A 74 -7.47 -1.70 4.77
N ALA A 75 -6.90 -1.92 5.96
CA ALA A 75 -6.74 -0.88 6.97
C ALA A 75 -5.79 0.26 6.55
N GLN A 76 -4.78 -0.04 5.72
CA GLN A 76 -3.84 0.95 5.22
C GLN A 76 -4.49 1.80 4.11
N GLU A 77 -5.22 1.17 3.20
CA GLU A 77 -5.96 1.86 2.13
C GLU A 77 -7.07 2.76 2.72
N GLN A 78 -7.81 2.28 3.73
CA GLN A 78 -8.84 3.08 4.39
C GLN A 78 -8.28 4.33 5.07
N ARG A 79 -7.10 4.24 5.70
CA ARG A 79 -6.44 5.42 6.30
C ARG A 79 -6.07 6.44 5.24
N PHE A 80 -5.52 5.98 4.12
CA PHE A 80 -5.16 6.86 3.01
C PHE A 80 -6.38 7.56 2.40
N GLU A 81 -7.46 6.83 2.17
CA GLU A 81 -8.71 7.41 1.66
C GLU A 81 -9.28 8.45 2.64
N GLN A 82 -9.23 8.18 3.94
CA GLN A 82 -9.65 9.13 4.97
C GLN A 82 -8.78 10.40 4.96
N GLU A 83 -7.45 10.27 4.86
CA GLU A 83 -6.53 11.42 4.79
C GLU A 83 -6.80 12.29 3.56
N LEU A 84 -7.11 11.70 2.40
CA LEU A 84 -7.50 12.46 1.20
C LEU A 84 -8.84 13.18 1.38
N GLN A 85 -9.85 12.50 1.93
CA GLN A 85 -11.15 13.11 2.19
C GLN A 85 -11.05 14.27 3.18
N ASP A 86 -10.20 14.14 4.20
CA ASP A 86 -10.03 15.20 5.20
C ASP A 86 -9.26 16.39 4.62
N LEU A 87 -8.29 16.15 3.73
CA LEU A 87 -7.63 17.21 2.96
C LEU A 87 -8.63 17.97 2.08
N ASP A 88 -9.47 17.26 1.33
CA ASP A 88 -10.45 17.89 0.43
C ASP A 88 -11.48 18.70 1.21
N LYS A 89 -12.02 18.15 2.31
CA LYS A 89 -12.94 18.89 3.20
C LYS A 89 -12.30 20.15 3.78
N LYS A 90 -11.05 20.07 4.22
CA LYS A 90 -10.31 21.24 4.74
C LYS A 90 -10.20 22.31 3.66
N TYR A 91 -9.82 21.92 2.45
CA TYR A 91 -9.70 22.82 1.31
C TYR A 91 -11.03 23.48 0.90
N GLU A 92 -12.13 22.71 0.87
CA GLU A 92 -13.48 23.25 0.63
C GLU A 92 -13.88 24.29 1.67
N VAL A 93 -13.63 24.01 2.95
CA VAL A 93 -13.92 24.95 4.05
C VAL A 93 -13.08 26.23 3.91
N ASP A 94 -11.79 26.11 3.58
CA ASP A 94 -10.91 27.27 3.40
C ASP A 94 -11.33 28.13 2.19
N LEU A 95 -11.75 27.51 1.09
CA LEU A 95 -12.33 28.21 -0.06
C LEU A 95 -13.63 28.94 0.27
N ASP A 96 -14.54 28.28 0.98
CA ASP A 96 -15.81 28.87 1.41
C ASP A 96 -15.58 30.09 2.32
N ASN A 97 -14.62 29.98 3.24
CA ASN A 97 -14.22 31.07 4.11
C ASN A 97 -13.62 32.23 3.30
N LEU A 98 -12.76 31.94 2.32
CA LEU A 98 -12.18 32.94 1.44
C LEU A 98 -13.27 33.67 0.63
N SER A 99 -14.25 32.95 0.08
CA SER A 99 -15.38 33.52 -0.66
C SER A 99 -16.27 34.41 0.21
N ARG A 100 -16.58 33.97 1.44
CA ARG A 100 -17.34 34.79 2.41
C ARG A 100 -16.61 36.07 2.78
N ASN A 101 -15.28 36.00 2.95
CA ASN A 101 -14.47 37.16 3.27
C ASN A 101 -14.40 38.15 2.10
N GLN A 102 -14.22 37.64 0.87
CA GLN A 102 -14.27 38.46 -0.34
C GLN A 102 -15.59 39.24 -0.42
N LYS A 103 -16.73 38.56 -0.26
CA LYS A 103 -18.05 39.18 -0.31
C LYS A 103 -18.19 40.34 0.69
N LYS A 104 -17.71 40.16 1.92
CA LYS A 104 -17.74 41.19 2.96
C LYS A 104 -16.87 42.40 2.61
N GLU A 105 -15.67 42.17 2.07
CA GLU A 105 -14.77 43.28 1.70
C GLU A 105 -15.28 44.04 0.47
N ILE A 106 -15.91 43.36 -0.51
CA ILE A 106 -16.60 44.01 -1.63
C ILE A 106 -17.73 44.90 -1.11
N GLU A 107 -18.64 44.35 -0.29
CA GLU A 107 -19.77 45.10 0.27
C GLU A 107 -19.29 46.35 1.05
N LYS A 108 -18.24 46.19 1.85
CA LYS A 108 -17.62 47.30 2.58
C LYS A 108 -17.03 48.37 1.65
N LEU A 109 -16.38 47.96 0.56
CA LEU A 109 -15.80 48.87 -0.42
C LEU A 109 -16.89 49.64 -1.20
N GLU A 110 -17.98 48.97 -1.57
CA GLU A 110 -19.16 49.59 -2.20
C GLU A 110 -19.84 50.60 -1.28
N VAL A 111 -20.02 50.27 0.01
CA VAL A 111 -20.58 51.19 1.01
C VAL A 111 -19.68 52.41 1.19
N SER A 112 -18.35 52.20 1.28
CA SER A 112 -17.37 53.29 1.38
C SER A 112 -17.41 54.19 0.16
N GLN A 113 -17.42 53.64 -1.05
CA GLN A 113 -17.52 54.42 -2.28
C GLN A 113 -18.79 55.26 -2.33
N ASN A 114 -19.94 54.68 -2.00
CA ASN A 114 -21.21 55.41 -1.96
C ASN A 114 -21.20 56.55 -0.93
N SER A 115 -20.50 56.38 0.20
CA SER A 115 -20.28 57.46 1.15
C SER A 115 -19.38 58.56 0.56
N ASP A 116 -18.24 58.17 -0.03
CA ASP A 116 -17.26 59.08 -0.61
C ASP A 116 -17.82 59.90 -1.79
N LEU A 117 -18.62 59.28 -2.67
CA LEU A 117 -19.34 59.94 -3.75
C LEU A 117 -20.29 61.01 -3.20
N ARG A 118 -21.09 60.68 -2.18
CA ARG A 118 -22.06 61.61 -1.59
C ARG A 118 -21.41 62.77 -0.84
N THR A 119 -20.32 62.53 -0.12
CA THR A 119 -19.62 63.60 0.63
C THR A 119 -18.84 64.50 -0.33
N SER A 120 -18.12 63.91 -1.28
CA SER A 120 -17.30 64.63 -2.25
C SER A 120 -18.14 65.43 -3.25
N SER A 121 -19.24 64.87 -3.75
CA SER A 121 -20.19 65.58 -4.62
C SER A 121 -20.81 66.79 -3.90
N ARG A 122 -21.23 66.62 -2.63
CA ARG A 122 -21.75 67.73 -1.82
C ARG A 122 -20.70 68.83 -1.62
N LYS A 123 -19.46 68.46 -1.32
CA LYS A 123 -18.37 69.42 -1.14
C LYS A 123 -18.07 70.18 -2.44
N MET A 124 -18.01 69.47 -3.58
CA MET A 124 -17.78 70.08 -4.88
C MET A 124 -18.88 71.09 -5.25
N LYS A 125 -20.16 70.74 -5.05
CA LYS A 125 -21.28 71.67 -5.27
C LYS A 125 -21.18 72.91 -4.37
N GLN A 126 -20.81 72.75 -3.10
CA GLN A 126 -20.61 73.88 -2.19
C GLN A 126 -19.45 74.79 -2.62
N ASP A 127 -18.36 74.23 -3.13
CA ASP A 127 -17.21 75.00 -3.59
C ASP A 127 -17.53 75.70 -4.92
N GLN A 128 -18.24 75.05 -5.84
CA GLN A 128 -18.79 75.66 -7.05
C GLN A 128 -19.69 76.86 -6.76
N GLU A 129 -20.58 76.76 -5.77
CA GLU A 129 -21.46 77.86 -5.37
C GLU A 129 -20.68 79.06 -4.79
N LYS A 130 -19.63 78.80 -3.98
CA LYS A 130 -18.73 79.84 -3.48
C LYS A 130 -17.97 80.52 -4.61
N GLU A 131 -17.45 79.75 -5.56
CA GLU A 131 -16.73 80.28 -6.73
C GLU A 131 -17.65 81.09 -7.63
N LEU A 132 -18.89 80.60 -7.89
CA LEU A 132 -19.89 81.33 -8.67
C LEU A 132 -20.25 82.66 -8.00
N LYS A 133 -20.37 82.69 -6.68
CA LYS A 133 -20.59 83.92 -5.92
C LYS A 133 -19.43 84.90 -6.10
N ARG A 134 -18.17 84.44 -5.94
CA ARG A 134 -16.98 85.27 -6.16
C ARG A 134 -16.89 85.79 -7.60
N PHE A 135 -17.18 84.95 -8.58
CA PHE A 135 -17.20 85.31 -9.99
C PHE A 135 -18.22 86.42 -10.27
N ARG A 136 -19.46 86.27 -9.77
CA ARG A 136 -20.51 87.31 -9.90
C ARG A 136 -20.14 88.62 -9.21
N ASP A 137 -19.47 88.56 -8.06
CA ASP A 137 -19.00 89.75 -7.36
C ASP A 137 -17.88 90.46 -8.15
N ASN A 138 -16.97 89.72 -8.79
CA ASN A 138 -15.95 90.29 -9.69
C ASN A 138 -16.59 91.00 -10.91
N LEU A 139 -17.59 90.37 -11.56
CA LEU A 139 -18.30 91.01 -12.68
C LEU A 139 -18.97 92.34 -12.25
N ARG A 140 -19.51 92.40 -11.02
CA ARG A 140 -20.08 93.64 -10.47
C ARG A 140 -19.01 94.71 -10.24
N GLU A 141 -17.82 94.34 -9.79
CA GLU A 141 -16.69 95.26 -9.62
C GLU A 141 -16.16 95.79 -10.96
N GLU A 142 -16.04 94.93 -11.97
CA GLU A 142 -15.66 95.32 -13.34
C GLU A 142 -16.66 96.33 -13.93
N HIS A 143 -17.96 96.06 -13.78
CA HIS A 143 -19.00 97.00 -14.21
C HIS A 143 -18.90 98.35 -13.48
N LYS A 144 -18.60 98.36 -12.17
CA LYS A 144 -18.37 99.60 -11.41
C LYS A 144 -17.11 100.33 -11.88
N SER A 145 -16.04 99.61 -12.18
CA SER A 145 -14.78 100.19 -12.66
C SER A 145 -14.96 100.84 -14.05
N ALA A 146 -15.60 100.13 -14.98
CA ALA A 146 -15.91 100.65 -16.30
C ALA A 146 -16.80 101.90 -16.26
N LYS A 147 -17.73 101.98 -15.29
CA LYS A 147 -18.51 103.20 -15.07
C LYS A 147 -17.63 104.38 -14.62
N LYS A 148 -16.71 104.15 -13.68
CA LYS A 148 -15.75 105.16 -13.22
C LYS A 148 -14.83 105.65 -14.35
N GLU A 149 -14.38 104.75 -15.24
CA GLU A 149 -13.61 105.11 -16.44
C GLU A 149 -14.38 106.06 -17.37
N VAL A 150 -15.67 105.78 -17.60
CA VAL A 150 -16.52 106.63 -18.46
C VAL A 150 -16.85 107.97 -17.80
N ASP A 151 -17.00 108.01 -16.48
CA ASP A 151 -17.22 109.25 -15.73
C ASP A 151 -16.04 110.24 -15.82
N GLY A 152 -14.83 109.74 -16.07
CA GLY A 152 -13.60 110.54 -16.30
C GLY A 152 -13.50 111.22 -17.68
N LEU A 153 -14.41 110.94 -18.62
CA LEU A 153 -14.38 111.48 -19.98
C LEU A 153 -15.02 112.90 -20.09
N PRO A 154 -14.79 113.65 -21.18
CA PRO A 154 -15.48 114.92 -21.43
C PRO A 154 -17.01 114.79 -21.45
N ARG A 155 -17.73 115.76 -20.87
CA ARG A 155 -19.19 115.70 -20.56
C ARG A 155 -20.08 115.43 -21.78
N ASN A 156 -19.63 115.81 -22.97
CA ASN A 156 -20.28 115.61 -24.27
C ASN A 156 -20.15 114.19 -24.84
N LEU A 157 -19.22 113.37 -24.36
CA LEU A 157 -18.99 112.00 -24.85
C LEU A 157 -19.56 110.91 -23.93
N ARG A 158 -19.74 111.19 -22.63
CA ARG A 158 -20.10 110.19 -21.61
C ARG A 158 -21.38 109.39 -21.88
N LYS A 159 -22.42 110.03 -22.43
CA LYS A 159 -23.73 109.39 -22.61
C LYS A 159 -23.71 108.33 -23.71
N GLU A 160 -23.07 108.64 -24.83
CA GLU A 160 -22.88 107.73 -25.97
C GLU A 160 -21.90 106.61 -25.60
N THR A 161 -20.78 106.95 -24.97
CA THR A 161 -19.75 105.98 -24.59
C THR A 161 -20.21 105.04 -23.48
N TRP A 162 -20.98 105.51 -22.49
CA TRP A 162 -21.56 104.63 -21.47
C TRP A 162 -22.61 103.68 -22.07
N ARG A 163 -23.46 104.14 -23.00
CA ARG A 163 -24.45 103.26 -23.64
C ARG A 163 -23.79 102.09 -24.36
N LYS A 164 -22.82 102.40 -25.23
CA LYS A 164 -22.08 101.39 -26.00
C LYS A 164 -21.25 100.46 -25.09
N LYS A 165 -20.49 101.04 -24.14
CA LYS A 165 -19.65 100.27 -23.21
C LYS A 165 -20.49 99.43 -22.24
N ARG A 166 -21.69 99.87 -21.85
CA ARG A 166 -22.64 99.08 -21.05
C ARG A 166 -23.17 97.87 -21.82
N GLU A 167 -23.62 98.04 -23.05
CA GLU A 167 -24.09 96.92 -23.88
C GLU A 167 -22.97 95.91 -24.14
N GLU A 168 -21.75 96.39 -24.45
CA GLU A 168 -20.57 95.53 -24.60
C GLU A 168 -20.24 94.76 -23.31
N ILE A 169 -20.30 95.41 -22.14
CA ILE A 169 -20.09 94.76 -20.84
C ILE A 169 -21.21 93.75 -20.55
N GLU A 170 -22.48 94.07 -20.78
CA GLU A 170 -23.58 93.13 -20.52
C GLU A 170 -23.50 91.88 -21.42
N VAL A 171 -23.10 92.02 -22.69
CA VAL A 171 -22.87 90.88 -23.59
C VAL A 171 -21.65 90.07 -23.15
N SER A 172 -20.53 90.75 -22.86
CA SER A 172 -19.30 90.11 -22.39
C SER A 172 -19.50 89.35 -21.06
N GLN A 173 -20.22 89.95 -20.10
CA GLN A 173 -20.55 89.33 -18.81
C GLN A 173 -21.46 88.11 -18.97
N ARG A 174 -22.47 88.18 -19.84
CA ARG A 174 -23.33 87.01 -20.14
C ARG A 174 -22.52 85.87 -20.75
N GLN A 175 -21.60 86.18 -21.66
CA GLN A 175 -20.75 85.18 -22.28
C GLN A 175 -19.74 84.58 -21.27
N ALA A 176 -19.11 85.42 -20.45
CA ALA A 176 -18.20 84.98 -19.40
C ALA A 176 -18.92 84.13 -18.34
N GLU A 177 -20.15 84.46 -17.94
CA GLU A 177 -20.94 83.64 -17.01
C GLU A 177 -21.33 82.29 -17.63
N HIS A 178 -21.70 82.26 -18.92
CA HIS A 178 -21.97 81.01 -19.62
C HIS A 178 -20.73 80.11 -19.71
N GLU A 179 -19.58 80.67 -20.10
CA GLU A 179 -18.30 79.94 -20.16
C GLU A 179 -17.86 79.45 -18.78
N PHE A 180 -18.05 80.24 -17.73
CA PHE A 180 -17.74 79.86 -16.36
C PHE A 180 -18.60 78.68 -15.86
N LEU A 181 -19.91 78.72 -16.10
CA LEU A 181 -20.82 77.62 -15.72
C LEU A 181 -20.52 76.34 -16.52
N ALA A 182 -20.24 76.47 -17.82
CA ALA A 182 -19.80 75.33 -18.64
C ALA A 182 -18.49 74.72 -18.11
N MET A 183 -17.52 75.56 -17.72
CA MET A 183 -16.27 75.10 -17.13
C MET A 183 -16.49 74.40 -15.78
N GLN A 184 -17.35 74.93 -14.91
CA GLN A 184 -17.70 74.27 -13.65
C GLN A 184 -18.34 72.90 -13.88
N GLN A 185 -19.25 72.78 -14.84
CA GLN A 185 -19.90 71.52 -15.19
C GLN A 185 -18.88 70.49 -15.70
N VAL A 186 -18.00 70.88 -16.63
CA VAL A 186 -16.94 70.00 -17.14
C VAL A 186 -16.00 69.55 -16.02
N ASN A 187 -15.63 70.45 -15.10
CA ASN A 187 -14.80 70.12 -13.95
C ASN A 187 -15.50 69.15 -12.98
N PHE A 188 -16.80 69.31 -12.75
CA PHE A 188 -17.59 68.38 -11.93
C PHE A 188 -17.67 66.99 -12.56
N GLU A 189 -17.95 66.91 -13.85
CA GLU A 189 -17.97 65.65 -14.59
C GLU A 189 -16.61 64.96 -14.57
N LYS A 190 -15.53 65.71 -14.74
CA LYS A 190 -14.16 65.19 -14.62
C LYS A 190 -13.89 64.64 -13.22
N PHE A 191 -14.27 65.38 -12.19
CA PHE A 191 -14.11 64.94 -10.80
C PHE A 191 -14.91 63.65 -10.50
N CYS A 192 -16.15 63.56 -10.98
CA CYS A 192 -16.97 62.35 -10.81
C CYS A 192 -16.36 61.15 -11.53
N LYS A 193 -15.84 61.34 -12.75
CA LYS A 193 -15.13 60.29 -13.49
C LYS A 193 -13.89 59.81 -12.73
N GLU A 194 -13.06 60.73 -12.24
CA GLU A 194 -11.86 60.40 -11.47
C GLU A 194 -12.20 59.57 -10.22
N LEU A 195 -13.31 59.90 -9.54
CA LEU A 195 -13.74 59.17 -8.35
C LEU A 195 -14.29 57.76 -8.68
N ILE A 196 -14.97 57.61 -9.82
CA ILE A 196 -15.43 56.30 -10.32
C ILE A 196 -14.23 55.43 -10.72
N GLU A 197 -13.26 55.99 -11.45
CA GLU A 197 -12.04 55.26 -11.85
C GLU A 197 -11.22 54.84 -10.63
N LEU A 198 -11.10 55.68 -9.60
CA LEU A 198 -10.43 55.31 -8.36
C LEU A 198 -11.11 54.12 -7.66
N HIS A 199 -12.45 54.07 -7.65
CA HIS A 199 -13.15 52.92 -7.10
C HIS A 199 -12.96 51.66 -7.94
N ARG A 200 -13.01 51.78 -9.27
CA ARG A 200 -12.74 50.67 -10.19
C ARG A 200 -11.35 50.09 -9.97
N GLU A 201 -10.34 50.94 -9.80
CA GLU A 201 -8.98 50.52 -9.47
C GLU A 201 -8.94 49.78 -8.12
N ARG A 202 -9.63 50.29 -7.08
CA ARG A 202 -9.73 49.60 -5.79
C ARG A 202 -10.43 48.24 -5.91
N MET A 203 -11.51 48.14 -6.68
CA MET A 203 -12.22 46.88 -6.94
C MET A 203 -11.32 45.88 -7.68
N TYR A 204 -10.64 46.32 -8.74
CA TYR A 204 -9.68 45.50 -9.48
C TYR A 204 -8.58 44.95 -8.55
N ASN A 205 -7.98 45.82 -7.72
CA ASN A 205 -6.95 45.41 -6.78
C ASN A 205 -7.47 44.40 -5.75
N LEU A 206 -8.70 44.59 -5.25
CA LEU A 206 -9.33 43.66 -4.32
C LEU A 206 -9.59 42.28 -4.96
N GLU A 207 -10.14 42.26 -6.17
CA GLU A 207 -10.35 41.02 -6.91
C GLU A 207 -9.05 40.29 -7.23
N MET A 208 -7.98 41.04 -7.54
CA MET A 208 -6.67 40.44 -7.77
C MET A 208 -6.05 39.84 -6.52
N GLN A 209 -6.20 40.50 -5.37
CA GLN A 209 -5.80 39.92 -4.10
C GLN A 209 -6.60 38.64 -3.77
N PHE A 210 -7.91 38.65 -3.99
CA PHE A 210 -8.73 37.45 -3.81
C PHE A 210 -8.27 36.30 -4.70
N LEU A 211 -8.05 36.57 -5.98
CA LEU A 211 -7.63 35.54 -6.93
C LEU A 211 -6.26 34.96 -6.56
N GLN A 212 -5.30 35.81 -6.18
CA GLN A 212 -3.99 35.37 -5.70
C GLN A 212 -4.09 34.50 -4.44
N ASN A 213 -4.95 34.87 -3.49
CA ASN A 213 -5.20 34.07 -2.29
C ASN A 213 -5.83 32.71 -2.65
N LYS A 214 -6.79 32.69 -3.58
CA LYS A 214 -7.42 31.46 -4.08
C LYS A 214 -6.40 30.54 -4.76
N HIS A 215 -5.51 31.08 -5.60
CA HIS A 215 -4.40 30.32 -6.19
C HIS A 215 -3.44 29.80 -5.13
N GLY A 216 -3.17 30.60 -4.10
CA GLY A 216 -2.40 30.19 -2.93
C GLY A 216 -2.99 28.95 -2.24
N LEU A 217 -4.29 28.94 -1.99
CA LEU A 217 -4.99 27.77 -1.43
C LEU A 217 -4.94 26.56 -2.36
N LYS A 218 -5.18 26.75 -3.67
CA LYS A 218 -5.07 25.68 -4.68
C LYS A 218 -3.65 25.07 -4.69
N ARG A 219 -2.59 25.89 -4.65
CA ARG A 219 -1.20 25.41 -4.55
C ARG A 219 -0.92 24.66 -3.25
N GLY A 220 -1.41 25.18 -2.13
CA GLY A 220 -1.25 24.55 -0.82
C GLY A 220 -1.90 23.17 -0.77
N HIS A 221 -3.16 23.07 -1.20
CA HIS A 221 -3.90 21.81 -1.29
C HIS A 221 -3.20 20.78 -2.19
N GLU A 222 -2.76 21.21 -3.38
CA GLU A 222 -2.03 20.35 -4.30
C GLU A 222 -0.68 19.88 -3.72
N GLY A 223 0.03 20.75 -3.01
CA GLY A 223 1.27 20.40 -2.31
C GLY A 223 1.04 19.40 -1.16
N GLU A 224 0.07 19.65 -0.29
CA GLU A 224 -0.33 18.72 0.79
C GLU A 224 -0.75 17.36 0.21
N ARG A 225 -1.45 17.35 -0.92
CA ARG A 225 -1.82 16.13 -1.64
C ARG A 225 -0.60 15.35 -2.11
N TRP A 226 0.42 16.01 -2.66
CA TRP A 226 1.66 15.32 -3.06
C TRP A 226 2.40 14.70 -1.88
N GLU A 227 2.42 15.37 -0.73
CA GLU A 227 3.05 14.82 0.48
C GLU A 227 2.31 13.56 0.97
N ILE A 228 0.98 13.58 0.96
CA ILE A 228 0.14 12.41 1.29
C ILE A 228 0.38 11.27 0.29
N GLU A 229 0.38 11.54 -1.01
CA GLU A 229 0.67 10.54 -2.06
C GLU A 229 2.08 9.93 -1.90
N GLN A 230 3.10 10.75 -1.62
CA GLN A 230 4.47 10.27 -1.41
C GLN A 230 4.56 9.35 -0.18
N ARG A 231 3.97 9.78 0.94
CA ARG A 231 3.91 8.99 2.18
C ARG A 231 3.21 7.66 1.92
N GLN A 232 2.12 7.68 1.18
CA GLN A 232 1.36 6.49 0.81
C GLN A 232 2.19 5.49 0.00
N LEU A 233 2.94 5.96 -1.00
CA LEU A 233 3.83 5.10 -1.78
C LEU A 233 4.89 4.44 -0.90
N HIS A 234 5.44 5.17 0.07
CA HIS A 234 6.41 4.63 1.02
C HIS A 234 5.80 3.60 1.97
N GLU A 235 4.66 3.91 2.59
CA GLU A 235 3.96 3.03 3.52
C GLU A 235 3.50 1.72 2.85
N ARG A 236 2.92 1.80 1.66
CA ARG A 236 2.52 0.62 0.88
C ARG A 236 3.73 -0.27 0.56
N HIS A 237 4.86 0.33 0.23
CA HIS A 237 6.09 -0.42 0.00
C HIS A 237 6.59 -1.11 1.26
N GLN A 238 6.67 -0.42 2.41
CA GLN A 238 7.11 -1.02 3.67
C GLN A 238 6.18 -2.13 4.13
N LEU A 239 4.86 -1.94 3.97
CA LEU A 239 3.86 -2.95 4.28
C LEU A 239 4.06 -4.19 3.40
N ALA A 240 4.10 -4.03 2.07
CA ALA A 240 4.31 -5.14 1.14
C ALA A 240 5.63 -5.88 1.40
N ARG A 241 6.71 -5.15 1.72
CA ARG A 241 8.01 -5.74 2.07
C ARG A 241 7.94 -6.56 3.35
N THR A 242 7.23 -6.07 4.36
CA THR A 242 7.01 -6.80 5.63
C THR A 242 6.18 -8.06 5.40
N GLN A 243 5.08 -7.97 4.65
CA GLN A 243 4.22 -9.10 4.32
C GLN A 243 4.96 -10.18 3.52
N LEU A 244 5.86 -9.78 2.62
CA LEU A 244 6.73 -10.70 1.88
C LEU A 244 7.66 -11.46 2.83
N LYS A 245 8.31 -10.76 3.76
CA LYS A 245 9.17 -11.38 4.79
C LYS A 245 8.39 -12.33 5.70
N GLU A 246 7.18 -11.96 6.13
CA GLU A 246 6.31 -12.84 6.92
C GLU A 246 5.94 -14.12 6.15
N THR A 247 5.69 -14.00 4.83
CA THR A 247 5.40 -15.15 3.96
C THR A 247 6.59 -16.09 3.84
N PHE A 248 7.80 -15.57 3.58
CA PHE A 248 9.01 -16.39 3.53
C PHE A 248 9.39 -16.96 4.90
N PHE A 249 9.15 -16.23 5.99
CA PHE A 249 9.34 -16.74 7.34
C PHE A 249 8.45 -17.96 7.61
N LEU A 250 7.16 -17.88 7.24
CA LEU A 250 6.26 -19.01 7.35
C LEU A 250 6.75 -20.18 6.49
N GLN A 251 7.14 -19.94 5.23
CA GLN A 251 7.68 -20.98 4.35
C GLN A 251 8.94 -21.67 4.94
N ARG A 252 9.87 -20.90 5.53
CA ARG A 252 11.05 -21.45 6.22
C ARG A 252 10.65 -22.31 7.43
N SER A 253 9.70 -21.84 8.23
CA SER A 253 9.20 -22.56 9.40
C SER A 253 8.55 -23.89 9.01
N GLN A 254 7.69 -23.88 7.97
CA GLN A 254 7.05 -25.09 7.45
C GLN A 254 8.06 -26.07 6.87
N MET A 255 9.02 -25.59 6.06
CA MET A 255 10.09 -26.41 5.50
C MET A 255 10.94 -27.07 6.59
N LEU A 256 11.26 -26.35 7.67
CA LEU A 256 11.97 -26.92 8.83
C LEU A 256 11.16 -28.01 9.52
N ASN A 257 9.85 -27.80 9.70
CA ASN A 257 8.96 -28.78 10.32
C ASN A 257 8.83 -30.06 9.47
N ARG A 258 8.69 -29.92 8.14
CA ARG A 258 8.70 -31.06 7.21
C ARG A 258 9.98 -31.88 7.31
N HIS A 259 11.14 -31.23 7.28
CA HIS A 259 12.43 -31.90 7.44
C HIS A 259 12.55 -32.63 8.78
N GLN A 260 12.16 -31.99 9.87
CA GLN A 260 12.15 -32.61 11.19
C GLN A 260 11.30 -33.88 11.20
N LYS A 261 10.13 -33.86 10.55
CA LYS A 261 9.26 -35.04 10.41
C LYS A 261 9.86 -36.12 9.52
N GLU A 262 10.51 -35.76 8.42
CA GLU A 262 11.23 -36.72 7.56
C GLU A 262 12.38 -37.42 8.31
N CYS A 263 13.18 -36.67 9.07
CA CYS A 263 14.24 -37.22 9.93
C CYS A 263 13.68 -38.14 11.04
N GLU A 264 12.60 -37.74 11.71
CA GLU A 264 11.93 -38.56 12.72
C GLU A 264 11.37 -39.87 12.13
N GLN A 265 10.85 -39.84 10.90
CA GLN A 265 10.36 -41.03 10.21
C GLN A 265 11.50 -41.95 9.78
N HIS A 266 12.60 -41.40 9.27
CA HIS A 266 13.80 -42.17 8.91
C HIS A 266 14.40 -42.86 10.14
N SER A 267 14.64 -42.11 11.23
CA SER A 267 15.18 -42.65 12.47
C SER A 267 14.29 -43.74 13.09
N ARG A 268 12.96 -43.57 13.05
CA ARG A 268 12.01 -44.62 13.47
C ARG A 268 12.14 -45.89 12.62
N LEU A 269 12.25 -45.75 11.30
CA LEU A 269 12.40 -46.88 10.39
C LEU A 269 13.74 -47.61 10.58
N THR A 270 14.85 -46.88 10.72
CA THR A 270 16.17 -47.48 11.00
C THR A 270 16.14 -48.25 12.31
N LYS A 271 15.61 -47.66 13.39
CA LYS A 271 15.52 -48.33 14.70
C LYS A 271 14.75 -49.65 14.62
N LEU A 272 13.66 -49.71 13.86
CA LEU A 272 12.92 -50.96 13.63
C LEU A 272 13.74 -52.00 12.88
N LYS A 273 14.49 -51.60 11.84
CA LYS A 273 15.38 -52.50 11.10
C LYS A 273 16.49 -53.06 11.99
N GLU A 274 17.05 -52.22 12.86
CA GLU A 274 18.06 -52.64 13.85
C GLU A 274 17.48 -53.64 14.87
N GLU A 275 16.29 -53.37 15.42
CA GLU A 275 15.62 -54.28 16.36
C GLU A 275 15.28 -55.63 15.72
N GLU A 276 14.84 -55.62 14.44
CA GLU A 276 14.58 -56.83 13.66
C GLU A 276 15.86 -57.64 13.42
N MET A 277 16.94 -56.97 13.01
CA MET A 277 18.25 -57.61 12.85
C MET A 277 18.73 -58.23 14.17
N LYS A 278 18.67 -57.48 15.28
CA LYS A 278 19.05 -57.97 16.62
C LYS A 278 18.26 -59.22 17.01
N ARG A 279 16.95 -59.24 16.74
CA ARG A 279 16.11 -60.43 16.98
C ARG A 279 16.55 -61.62 16.12
N ARG A 280 16.82 -61.42 14.84
CA ARG A 280 17.34 -62.47 13.95
C ARG A 280 18.69 -63.02 14.41
N HIS A 281 19.62 -62.13 14.78
CA HIS A 281 20.93 -62.48 15.32
C HIS A 281 20.82 -63.28 16.62
N GLU A 282 19.92 -62.89 17.54
CA GLU A 282 19.71 -63.59 18.81
C GLU A 282 19.15 -65.01 18.60
N ILE A 283 18.20 -65.18 17.68
CA ILE A 283 17.65 -66.49 17.32
C ILE A 283 18.76 -67.39 16.74
N GLU A 284 19.59 -66.87 15.85
CA GLU A 284 20.72 -67.62 15.27
C GLU A 284 21.75 -68.01 16.33
N ARG A 285 22.14 -67.08 17.22
CA ARG A 285 23.06 -67.32 18.35
C ARG A 285 22.58 -68.45 19.28
N LYS A 286 21.27 -68.55 19.53
CA LYS A 286 20.68 -69.63 20.34
C LYS A 286 20.57 -70.95 19.57
N ARG A 287 20.33 -70.90 18.26
CA ARG A 287 20.06 -72.08 17.43
C ARG A 287 21.34 -72.81 16.99
N LEU A 288 22.38 -72.07 16.59
CA LEU A 288 23.59 -72.64 15.99
C LEU A 288 24.35 -73.60 16.92
N PRO A 289 24.60 -73.28 18.21
CA PRO A 289 25.28 -74.21 19.13
C PRO A 289 24.51 -75.52 19.37
N LYS A 290 23.17 -75.49 19.23
CA LYS A 290 22.36 -76.71 19.31
C LYS A 290 22.58 -77.59 18.09
N ILE A 291 22.56 -76.99 16.89
CA ILE A 291 22.82 -77.71 15.63
C ILE A 291 24.23 -78.31 15.64
N GLN A 292 25.25 -77.53 16.02
CA GLN A 292 26.64 -78.00 16.07
C GLN A 292 26.81 -79.16 17.07
N ARG A 293 26.15 -79.13 18.24
CA ARG A 293 26.17 -80.25 19.18
C ARG A 293 25.58 -81.53 18.59
N ASP A 294 24.48 -81.42 17.85
CA ASP A 294 23.83 -82.57 17.22
C ASP A 294 24.66 -83.11 16.04
N GLU A 295 25.31 -82.23 15.27
CA GLU A 295 26.22 -82.59 14.18
C GLU A 295 27.51 -83.27 14.67
N ILE A 296 28.16 -82.71 15.71
CA ILE A 296 29.35 -83.32 16.33
C ILE A 296 28.99 -84.73 16.81
N LYS A 297 27.84 -84.91 17.49
CA LYS A 297 27.38 -86.24 17.92
C LYS A 297 27.22 -87.22 16.75
N ALA A 298 26.57 -86.77 15.67
CA ALA A 298 26.35 -87.60 14.48
C ALA A 298 27.69 -87.99 13.81
N LYS A 299 28.59 -87.01 13.61
CA LYS A 299 29.92 -87.22 13.04
C LYS A 299 30.79 -88.12 13.91
N SER A 300 30.82 -87.91 15.24
CA SER A 300 31.52 -88.80 16.17
C SER A 300 30.98 -90.23 16.12
N GLN A 301 29.68 -90.42 15.95
CA GLN A 301 29.10 -91.76 15.79
C GLN A 301 29.52 -92.41 14.48
N GLN A 302 29.61 -91.66 13.39
CA GLN A 302 30.10 -92.13 12.09
C GLN A 302 31.60 -92.47 12.15
N TYR A 303 32.41 -91.59 12.72
CA TYR A 303 33.85 -91.79 12.89
C TYR A 303 34.16 -93.01 13.77
N ARG A 304 33.39 -93.20 14.86
CA ARG A 304 33.45 -94.40 15.70
C ARG A 304 33.13 -95.69 14.93
N LYS A 305 32.17 -95.65 13.99
CA LYS A 305 31.90 -96.80 13.11
C LYS A 305 33.05 -97.04 12.14
N SER A 306 33.67 -95.99 11.61
CA SER A 306 34.83 -96.08 10.70
C SER A 306 36.05 -96.72 11.37
N ILE A 307 36.38 -96.32 12.61
CA ILE A 307 37.53 -96.87 13.35
C ILE A 307 37.34 -98.38 13.62
N ARG A 308 36.13 -98.80 14.02
CA ARG A 308 35.83 -100.23 14.33
C ARG A 308 35.95 -101.17 13.13
N ILE A 309 35.91 -100.65 11.90
CA ILE A 309 36.07 -101.45 10.68
C ILE A 309 37.56 -101.80 10.48
N ASP A 310 38.47 -100.94 10.93
CA ASP A 310 39.92 -101.11 10.82
C ASP A 310 40.47 -101.93 12.02
N LYS A 311 40.28 -103.26 11.98
CA LYS A 311 40.49 -104.21 13.11
C LYS A 311 41.94 -104.40 13.60
N ARG A 312 42.87 -103.47 13.35
CA ARG A 312 44.31 -103.64 13.63
C ARG A 312 44.85 -102.82 14.81
N MET A 313 44.00 -102.12 15.57
CA MET A 313 44.44 -101.15 16.59
C MET A 313 44.06 -101.54 18.02
N SER A 314 44.87 -101.09 19.00
CA SER A 314 44.58 -101.23 20.43
C SER A 314 43.48 -100.25 20.88
N ILE A 315 42.68 -100.67 21.85
CA ILE A 315 41.54 -99.91 22.41
C ILE A 315 41.97 -98.52 22.91
N ASP A 316 43.19 -98.37 23.41
CA ASP A 316 43.69 -97.07 23.89
C ASP A 316 43.99 -96.09 22.74
N VAL A 317 44.49 -96.61 21.61
CA VAL A 317 44.71 -95.80 20.41
C VAL A 317 43.38 -95.39 19.79
N GLU A 318 42.35 -96.25 19.81
CA GLU A 318 41.00 -95.88 19.37
C GLU A 318 40.40 -94.75 20.21
N ARG A 319 40.61 -94.75 21.54
CA ARG A 319 40.15 -93.68 22.43
C ARG A 319 40.87 -92.35 22.16
N GLU A 320 42.18 -92.38 21.95
CA GLU A 320 42.98 -91.19 21.63
C GLU A 320 42.52 -90.58 20.30
N MET A 321 42.32 -91.40 19.26
CA MET A 321 41.85 -90.95 17.94
C MET A 321 40.44 -90.35 18.00
N MET A 322 39.52 -90.95 18.77
CA MET A 322 38.18 -90.39 19.01
C MET A 322 38.24 -89.04 19.76
N LYS A 323 39.13 -88.92 20.74
CA LYS A 323 39.32 -87.69 21.52
C LYS A 323 39.89 -86.56 20.66
N GLU A 324 40.85 -86.87 19.80
CA GLU A 324 41.42 -85.93 18.84
C GLU A 324 40.38 -85.47 17.81
N PHE A 325 39.60 -86.39 17.23
CA PHE A 325 38.51 -86.05 16.31
C PHE A 325 37.45 -85.13 16.95
N GLU A 326 37.02 -85.45 18.17
CA GLU A 326 36.10 -84.59 18.92
C GLU A 326 36.72 -83.24 19.31
N SER A 327 38.04 -83.17 19.53
CA SER A 327 38.77 -81.93 19.79
C SER A 327 38.79 -81.04 18.53
N VAL A 328 39.09 -81.63 17.38
CA VAL A 328 39.11 -80.96 16.07
C VAL A 328 37.73 -80.46 15.68
N GLU A 329 36.68 -81.28 15.79
CA GLU A 329 35.31 -80.86 15.46
C GLU A 329 34.78 -79.81 16.44
N ARG A 330 35.15 -79.88 17.73
CA ARG A 330 34.85 -78.80 18.70
C ARG A 330 35.58 -77.50 18.36
N LYS A 331 36.84 -77.58 17.92
CA LYS A 331 37.61 -76.41 17.46
C LYS A 331 36.96 -75.78 16.23
N ARG A 332 36.56 -76.60 15.25
CA ARG A 332 35.84 -76.15 14.06
C ARG A 332 34.52 -75.46 14.40
N ALA A 333 33.71 -76.06 15.29
CA ALA A 333 32.45 -75.47 15.73
C ALA A 333 32.64 -74.11 16.42
N ARG A 334 33.69 -73.95 17.25
CA ARG A 334 34.07 -72.66 17.84
C ARG A 334 34.42 -71.62 16.78
N THR A 335 35.29 -71.97 15.83
CA THR A 335 35.67 -71.05 14.74
C THR A 335 34.49 -70.67 13.85
N GLU A 336 33.58 -71.60 13.54
CA GLU A 336 32.35 -71.29 12.79
C GLU A 336 31.41 -70.36 13.57
N TYR A 337 31.33 -70.51 14.89
CA TYR A 337 30.57 -69.61 15.75
C TYR A 337 31.18 -68.19 15.78
N GLU A 338 32.51 -68.07 15.89
CA GLU A 338 33.23 -66.80 15.79
C GLU A 338 33.01 -66.10 14.44
N LYS A 339 33.08 -66.86 13.33
CA LYS A 339 32.77 -66.34 11.98
C LYS A 339 31.33 -65.83 11.88
N MET A 340 30.37 -66.52 12.49
CA MET A 340 28.98 -66.07 12.54
C MET A 340 28.85 -64.77 13.32
N LEU A 341 29.49 -64.64 14.49
CA LEU A 341 29.47 -63.39 15.26
C LEU A 341 30.09 -62.22 14.48
N PHE A 342 31.23 -62.44 13.83
CA PHE A 342 31.87 -61.43 13.01
C PHE A 342 30.98 -60.99 11.83
N ARG A 343 30.30 -61.93 11.16
CA ARG A 343 29.32 -61.60 10.12
C ARG A 343 28.18 -60.73 10.66
N GLN A 344 27.64 -61.08 11.83
CA GLN A 344 26.57 -60.29 12.47
C GLN A 344 27.03 -58.87 12.83
N GLU A 345 28.28 -58.71 13.26
CA GLU A 345 28.88 -57.39 13.51
C GLU A 345 29.01 -56.57 12.22
N MET A 346 29.46 -57.18 11.12
CA MET A 346 29.55 -56.52 9.82
C MET A 346 28.16 -56.11 9.28
N GLU A 347 27.15 -56.96 9.42
CA GLU A 347 25.76 -56.63 9.05
C GLU A 347 25.20 -55.45 9.87
N ALA A 348 25.54 -55.39 11.16
CA ALA A 348 25.15 -54.28 12.04
C ALA A 348 25.81 -52.97 11.62
N GLU A 349 27.11 -53.03 11.32
CA GLU A 349 27.88 -51.87 10.88
C GLU A 349 27.43 -51.38 9.50
N GLU A 350 27.14 -52.27 8.55
CA GLU A 350 26.63 -51.92 7.23
C GLU A 350 25.27 -51.19 7.34
N LEU A 351 24.35 -51.68 8.18
CA LEU A 351 23.08 -51.01 8.41
C LEU A 351 23.28 -49.61 9.03
N ARG A 352 24.22 -49.48 9.98
CA ARG A 352 24.56 -48.20 10.62
C ARG A 352 25.09 -47.20 9.58
N VAL A 353 26.09 -47.59 8.79
CA VAL A 353 26.71 -46.76 7.76
C VAL A 353 25.68 -46.37 6.68
N SER A 354 24.86 -47.32 6.23
CA SER A 354 23.79 -47.06 5.25
C SER A 354 22.78 -46.04 5.78
N SER A 355 22.35 -46.19 7.03
CA SER A 355 21.42 -45.24 7.67
C SER A 355 22.03 -43.86 7.88
N GLU A 356 23.31 -43.77 8.28
CA GLU A 356 24.00 -42.50 8.45
C GLU A 356 24.21 -41.79 7.11
N SER A 357 24.51 -42.54 6.05
CA SER A 357 24.60 -42.01 4.68
C SER A 357 23.27 -41.41 4.23
N ALA A 358 22.16 -42.14 4.43
CA ALA A 358 20.82 -41.66 4.08
C ALA A 358 20.40 -40.41 4.88
N LEU A 359 20.77 -40.31 6.17
CA LEU A 359 20.53 -39.10 6.96
C LEU A 359 21.35 -37.90 6.47
N LYS A 360 22.61 -38.12 6.06
CA LYS A 360 23.45 -37.07 5.47
C LYS A 360 22.88 -36.56 4.15
N GLU A 361 22.39 -37.45 3.29
CA GLU A 361 21.73 -37.09 2.04
C GLU A 361 20.46 -36.27 2.29
N LEU A 362 19.60 -36.68 3.23
CA LEU A 362 18.42 -35.91 3.64
C LEU A 362 18.81 -34.51 4.14
N GLN A 363 19.88 -34.40 4.92
CA GLN A 363 20.36 -33.11 5.40
C GLN A 363 20.92 -32.23 4.27
N GLN A 364 21.59 -32.83 3.28
CA GLN A 364 22.07 -32.12 2.09
C GLN A 364 20.90 -31.56 1.28
N LEU A 365 19.90 -32.39 0.97
CA LEU A 365 18.69 -31.96 0.25
C LEU A 365 17.96 -30.83 0.97
N GLN A 366 17.92 -30.87 2.31
CA GLN A 366 17.35 -29.77 3.10
C GLN A 366 18.17 -28.49 3.01
N ASN A 367 19.50 -28.58 3.01
CA ASN A 367 20.38 -27.42 2.85
C ASN A 367 20.19 -26.77 1.48
N GLU A 368 20.07 -27.57 0.42
CA GLU A 368 19.78 -27.11 -0.94
C GLU A 368 18.41 -26.41 -1.01
N LYS A 369 17.35 -27.03 -0.45
CA LYS A 369 16.01 -26.41 -0.36
C LYS A 369 16.05 -25.07 0.39
N ARG A 370 16.79 -25.00 1.52
CA ARG A 370 16.96 -23.77 2.29
C ARG A 370 17.68 -22.69 1.49
N HIS A 371 18.72 -23.07 0.75
CA HIS A 371 19.46 -22.13 -0.08
C HIS A 371 18.58 -21.55 -1.19
N MET A 372 17.85 -22.40 -1.92
CA MET A 372 16.89 -21.98 -2.95
C MET A 372 15.81 -21.05 -2.39
N LEU A 373 15.30 -21.35 -1.20
CA LEU A 373 14.28 -20.51 -0.55
C LEU A 373 14.84 -19.14 -0.16
N MET A 374 16.08 -19.08 0.32
CA MET A 374 16.77 -17.83 0.64
C MET A 374 17.03 -16.99 -0.61
N GLU A 375 17.51 -17.60 -1.69
CA GLU A 375 17.73 -16.90 -2.97
C GLU A 375 16.42 -16.35 -3.55
N SER A 376 15.33 -17.13 -3.44
CA SER A 376 14.00 -16.70 -3.85
C SER A 376 13.53 -15.50 -3.02
N GLU A 377 13.74 -15.52 -1.69
CA GLU A 377 13.43 -14.39 -0.80
C GLU A 377 14.20 -13.13 -1.18
N THR A 378 15.52 -13.25 -1.36
CA THR A 378 16.39 -12.13 -1.75
C THR A 378 15.98 -11.56 -3.10
N THR A 379 15.73 -12.41 -4.08
CA THR A 379 15.29 -11.99 -5.42
C THR A 379 13.92 -11.29 -5.35
N LYS A 380 12.96 -11.84 -4.62
CA LYS A 380 11.61 -11.25 -4.50
C LYS A 380 11.64 -9.92 -3.74
N LEU A 381 12.47 -9.79 -2.72
CA LEU A 381 12.67 -8.50 -2.03
C LEU A 381 13.27 -7.46 -2.99
N LYS A 382 14.29 -7.84 -3.76
CA LYS A 382 14.89 -6.96 -4.77
C LYS A 382 13.88 -6.51 -5.83
N GLU A 383 13.10 -7.44 -6.39
CA GLU A 383 12.03 -7.13 -7.35
C GLU A 383 10.98 -6.16 -6.75
N ARG A 384 10.69 -6.26 -5.44
CA ARG A 384 9.78 -5.32 -4.76
C ARG A 384 10.39 -3.93 -4.60
N ASP A 385 11.67 -3.88 -4.22
CA ASP A 385 12.41 -2.62 -4.08
C ASP A 385 12.54 -1.91 -5.44
N GLU A 386 12.87 -2.64 -6.50
CA GLU A 386 12.93 -2.14 -7.88
C GLU A 386 11.57 -1.62 -8.36
N LYS A 387 10.48 -2.37 -8.13
CA LYS A 387 9.12 -1.93 -8.47
C LYS A 387 8.76 -0.62 -7.74
N HIS A 388 9.11 -0.49 -6.47
CA HIS A 388 8.87 0.73 -5.71
C HIS A 388 9.66 1.92 -6.26
N GLN A 389 10.93 1.71 -6.63
CA GLN A 389 11.75 2.74 -7.25
C GLN A 389 11.16 3.20 -8.58
N SER A 390 10.70 2.27 -9.43
CA SER A 390 10.03 2.62 -10.69
C SER A 390 8.73 3.39 -10.46
N GLN A 391 7.92 2.99 -9.47
CA GLN A 391 6.70 3.71 -9.11
C GLN A 391 6.97 5.13 -8.59
N LEU A 392 7.99 5.30 -7.74
CA LEU A 392 8.42 6.62 -7.28
C LEU A 392 8.93 7.50 -8.43
N ALA A 393 9.69 6.92 -9.37
CA ALA A 393 10.18 7.66 -10.53
C ALA A 393 9.02 8.11 -11.44
N ALA A 394 8.05 7.23 -11.70
CA ALA A 394 6.86 7.56 -12.48
C ALA A 394 6.02 8.66 -11.80
N TRP A 395 5.72 8.51 -10.51
CA TRP A 395 5.00 9.52 -9.74
C TRP A 395 5.72 10.87 -9.75
N LYS A 396 7.04 10.91 -9.54
CA LYS A 396 7.84 12.16 -9.64
C LYS A 396 7.77 12.79 -11.02
N ALA A 397 7.75 11.98 -12.08
CA ALA A 397 7.65 12.47 -13.45
C ALA A 397 6.27 13.09 -13.74
N GLU A 398 5.21 12.61 -13.08
CA GLU A 398 3.85 13.16 -13.19
C GLU A 398 3.68 14.53 -12.50
N LEU A 399 4.46 14.81 -11.44
CA LEU A 399 4.36 16.08 -10.69
C LEU A 399 4.65 17.31 -11.56
N GLY A 400 5.62 17.23 -12.47
CA GLY A 400 6.02 18.35 -13.32
C GLY A 400 4.89 18.83 -14.25
N PRO A 401 4.33 17.95 -15.10
CA PRO A 401 3.17 18.25 -15.92
C PRO A 401 1.95 18.71 -15.11
N ARG A 402 1.68 18.07 -13.96
CA ARG A 402 0.56 18.41 -13.08
C ARG A 402 0.69 19.83 -12.52
N LYS A 403 1.87 20.19 -12.01
CA LYS A 403 2.19 21.56 -11.58
C LYS A 403 2.01 22.57 -12.72
N LYS A 404 2.55 22.26 -13.90
CA LYS A 404 2.47 23.15 -15.06
C LYS A 404 1.03 23.43 -15.46
N ALA A 405 0.17 22.41 -15.50
CA ALA A 405 -1.25 22.58 -15.83
C ALA A 405 -1.97 23.52 -14.86
N VAL A 406 -1.70 23.37 -13.56
CA VAL A 406 -2.28 24.22 -12.50
C VAL A 406 -1.79 25.67 -12.62
N GLU A 407 -0.50 25.90 -12.85
CA GLU A 407 0.04 27.26 -13.04
C GLU A 407 -0.45 27.92 -14.35
N GLU A 408 -0.68 27.13 -15.41
CA GLU A 408 -1.27 27.63 -16.66
C GLU A 408 -2.75 28.03 -16.48
N GLU A 409 -3.50 27.32 -15.63
CA GLU A 409 -4.85 27.71 -15.23
C GLU A 409 -4.84 29.03 -14.46
N PHE A 410 -3.93 29.20 -13.50
CA PHE A 410 -3.78 30.46 -12.75
C PHE A 410 -3.46 31.64 -13.65
N ALA A 411 -2.49 31.48 -14.54
CA ALA A 411 -2.12 32.53 -15.48
C ALA A 411 -3.25 32.86 -16.46
N ARG A 412 -4.15 31.91 -16.74
CA ARG A 412 -5.36 32.15 -17.53
C ARG A 412 -6.39 32.94 -16.73
N GLU A 413 -6.70 32.52 -15.51
CA GLU A 413 -7.63 33.21 -14.62
C GLU A 413 -7.18 34.67 -14.36
N GLU A 414 -5.88 34.92 -14.14
CA GLU A 414 -5.33 36.27 -13.98
C GLU A 414 -5.52 37.13 -15.25
N ARG A 415 -5.22 36.57 -16.43
CA ARG A 415 -5.40 37.28 -17.71
C ARG A 415 -6.86 37.60 -17.96
N GLU A 416 -7.77 36.69 -17.68
CA GLU A 416 -9.21 36.90 -17.83
C GLU A 416 -9.70 38.03 -16.92
N GLN A 417 -9.26 38.07 -15.66
CA GLN A 417 -9.62 39.14 -14.73
C GLN A 417 -9.06 40.51 -15.16
N GLN A 418 -7.80 40.54 -15.63
CA GLN A 418 -7.20 41.75 -16.18
C GLN A 418 -7.99 42.28 -17.39
N MET A 419 -8.37 41.39 -18.31
CA MET A 419 -9.16 41.74 -19.49
C MET A 419 -10.56 42.24 -19.12
N PHE A 420 -11.20 41.64 -18.10
CA PHE A 420 -12.51 42.07 -17.61
C PHE A 420 -12.49 43.52 -17.12
N TYR A 421 -11.53 43.89 -16.26
CA TYR A 421 -11.41 45.26 -15.77
C TYR A 421 -10.85 46.24 -16.81
N ALA A 422 -9.99 45.79 -17.72
CA ALA A 422 -9.49 46.62 -18.82
C ALA A 422 -10.58 46.97 -19.84
N ARG A 423 -11.47 46.02 -20.19
CA ARG A 423 -12.58 46.26 -21.11
C ARG A 423 -13.64 47.18 -20.52
N ASN A 424 -13.95 47.02 -19.25
CA ASN A 424 -14.93 47.88 -18.57
C ASN A 424 -14.41 49.32 -18.38
N SER A 425 -13.11 49.57 -18.56
CA SER A 425 -12.51 50.91 -18.59
C SER A 425 -12.87 51.69 -19.87
N SER A 426 -13.11 51.02 -21.01
CA SER A 426 -13.35 51.71 -22.29
C SER A 426 -14.81 51.96 -22.65
N GLU A 427 -15.79 51.31 -22.00
CA GLU A 427 -17.21 51.34 -22.40
C GLU A 427 -18.06 52.43 -21.70
N PHE A 428 -17.53 53.19 -20.72
CA PHE A 428 -18.35 54.18 -19.97
C PHE A 428 -18.25 55.59 -20.56
N SER A 429 -18.96 55.84 -21.67
CA SER A 429 -19.27 57.22 -22.11
C SER A 429 -20.52 57.73 -21.40
N ILE A 430 -20.45 58.96 -20.89
CA ILE A 430 -21.49 59.65 -20.09
C ILE A 430 -22.85 59.66 -20.82
N SER A 431 -23.70 58.67 -20.58
CA SER A 431 -25.15 58.79 -20.79
C SER A 431 -25.92 58.81 -19.46
N ASP A 432 -25.35 58.25 -18.40
CA ASP A 432 -26.11 57.94 -17.17
C ASP A 432 -26.03 59.01 -16.08
N ALA A 433 -25.35 60.13 -16.34
CA ALA A 433 -25.26 61.24 -15.38
C ALA A 433 -26.49 62.19 -15.43
N LYS A 434 -27.45 61.97 -16.32
CA LYS A 434 -28.62 62.87 -16.52
C LYS A 434 -29.87 62.52 -15.71
N GLU A 435 -29.89 61.41 -14.96
CA GLU A 435 -31.08 61.00 -14.19
C GLU A 435 -31.06 61.38 -12.70
N PHE A 436 -30.10 62.18 -12.22
CA PHE A 436 -30.02 62.57 -10.80
C PHE A 436 -30.59 63.96 -10.45
N ASP A 437 -31.39 64.57 -11.33
CA ASP A 437 -32.22 65.72 -10.97
C ASP A 437 -33.71 65.34 -11.09
N GLY A 438 -34.25 64.69 -10.06
CA GLY A 438 -35.68 64.39 -9.98
C GLY A 438 -36.07 63.40 -8.88
N GLU A 439 -36.49 63.94 -7.74
CA GLU A 439 -37.45 63.41 -6.75
C GLU A 439 -37.39 61.93 -6.28
N ASN A 440 -37.41 61.78 -4.95
CA ASN A 440 -37.81 60.59 -4.21
C ASN A 440 -39.08 59.94 -4.78
N GLN A 441 -39.00 58.67 -5.18
CA GLN A 441 -40.10 57.73 -4.93
C GLN A 441 -39.54 56.33 -4.66
N MET A 442 -39.80 55.85 -3.46
CA MET A 442 -39.68 54.44 -3.09
C MET A 442 -40.66 53.64 -3.94
N ASP A 443 -40.17 52.63 -4.66
CA ASP A 443 -40.80 51.31 -4.69
C ASP A 443 -39.89 50.29 -5.40
N GLY A 444 -39.82 49.10 -4.82
CA GLY A 444 -38.80 48.10 -5.14
C GLY A 444 -39.08 47.24 -6.35
N CYS A 445 -38.04 46.56 -6.83
CA CYS A 445 -38.10 45.22 -7.42
C CYS A 445 -36.67 44.75 -7.70
N LYS A 446 -36.24 43.65 -7.06
CA LYS A 446 -36.19 42.29 -7.61
C LYS A 446 -34.84 41.96 -8.23
N THR A 447 -34.17 41.05 -7.54
CA THR A 447 -33.12 40.16 -8.04
C THR A 447 -33.56 39.44 -9.32
N PRO A 448 -32.66 39.22 -10.29
CA PRO A 448 -32.93 38.29 -11.37
C PRO A 448 -32.59 36.86 -10.89
N GLU A 449 -33.62 36.08 -10.60
CA GLU A 449 -33.53 34.62 -10.62
C GLU A 449 -33.63 34.13 -12.06
N ASP A 450 -32.74 33.19 -12.36
CA ASP A 450 -32.79 32.10 -13.32
C ASP A 450 -34.08 31.92 -14.13
N THR A 451 -33.92 31.89 -15.46
CA THR A 451 -34.79 31.07 -16.31
C THR A 451 -33.96 30.35 -17.37
N VAL A 452 -33.61 29.10 -17.09
CA VAL A 452 -33.45 28.07 -18.12
C VAL A 452 -34.73 27.24 -18.11
N SER A 453 -35.51 27.38 -19.18
CA SER A 453 -36.72 26.61 -19.41
C SER A 453 -36.37 25.27 -20.08
N SER A 454 -36.93 24.17 -19.57
CA SER A 454 -37.06 22.91 -20.31
C SER A 454 -38.37 22.26 -19.93
N LYS A 455 -39.29 22.24 -20.90
CA LYS A 455 -40.60 21.57 -20.84
C LYS A 455 -40.46 20.10 -21.22
N SER A 456 -40.91 19.25 -20.30
CA SER A 456 -41.77 18.06 -20.50
C SER A 456 -41.49 17.06 -21.63
N SER A 457 -41.29 15.79 -21.24
CA SER A 457 -42.06 14.67 -21.80
C SER A 457 -42.10 13.49 -20.82
N SER A 458 -43.32 13.18 -20.36
CA SER A 458 -43.71 11.93 -19.72
C SER A 458 -43.75 10.79 -20.75
N GLY A 459 -43.37 9.59 -20.33
CA GLY A 459 -43.61 8.35 -21.07
C GLY A 459 -43.38 7.14 -20.19
N SER A 460 -44.48 6.48 -19.80
CA SER A 460 -44.53 5.20 -19.10
C SER A 460 -43.77 4.09 -19.83
N THR A 461 -43.03 3.25 -19.10
CA THR A 461 -43.24 1.79 -18.91
C THR A 461 -42.18 1.29 -17.93
#